data_AF-A0A535UD75-F1
#
_entry.id   AF-A0A535UD75-F1
#
_cell.length_a   1.000
_cell.length_b   1.000
_cell.length_c   1.000
_cell.angle_alpha   90.00
_cell.angle_beta   90.00
_cell.angle_gamma   90.00
#
_symmetry.space_group_name_H-M   'P 1'
#
loop_
_entity.id
_entity.type
_entity.pdbx_description
1 polymer ?
#
loop_
_entity_poly.entity_id
_entity_poly.type
_entity_poly.pdbx_seq_one_letter_code
_entity_poly.pdbx_strand_id
1 'polypeptide(L)'
;MRSESSDEERVDTAPEYRPGSEADFERLYRNSYRRILGTLITMLRDRSAAEDCTQDAFERAFKAWKTWRPDAPAEAWLHRIAINVAINGQRKERLQEVGALLKRVGRPTAPADPAVLAERSDLLVALRKLPPKQAAAIVLRHFHGYSNREIAISLEVPERTVASRLAAARARLQDLMEGTRAGQKNFG
;
A
#
# COMPACT_ATOMS: atom_id res chain seq x y z
N MET A 1 -17.84 -25.07 39.79
CA MET A 1 -17.26 -26.12 38.93
C MET A 1 -17.39 -25.63 37.49
N ARG A 2 -16.29 -25.68 36.76
CA ARG A 2 -15.97 -25.00 35.50
C ARG A 2 -16.72 -25.64 34.33
N SER A 3 -17.38 -24.83 33.51
CA SER A 3 -17.70 -25.19 32.12
C SER A 3 -17.36 -23.98 31.26
N GLU A 4 -16.07 -23.88 30.94
CA GLU A 4 -15.62 -23.20 29.73
C GLU A 4 -16.18 -24.00 28.56
N SER A 5 -17.10 -23.40 27.81
CA SER A 5 -17.47 -23.87 26.49
C SER A 5 -17.07 -22.77 25.53
N SER A 6 -15.91 -23.03 24.93
CA SER A 6 -15.25 -22.37 23.82
C SER A 6 -16.23 -21.79 22.81
N ASP A 7 -16.33 -20.46 22.77
CA ASP A 7 -16.73 -19.76 21.55
C ASP A 7 -15.49 -19.73 20.65
N GLU A 8 -15.34 -20.79 19.86
CA GLU A 8 -14.36 -20.87 18.78
C GLU A 8 -14.62 -19.73 17.79
N GLU A 9 -13.68 -18.80 17.80
CA GLU A 9 -13.42 -17.77 16.82
C GLU A 9 -13.66 -18.31 15.40
N ARG A 10 -14.75 -17.88 14.75
CA ARG A 10 -15.04 -18.19 13.34
C ARG A 10 -13.92 -17.61 12.48
N VAL A 11 -12.91 -18.42 12.22
CA VAL A 11 -11.94 -18.17 11.15
C VAL A 11 -12.71 -18.32 9.84
N ASP A 12 -13.17 -17.20 9.30
CA ASP A 12 -13.71 -17.09 7.95
C ASP A 12 -12.57 -17.36 6.96
N THR A 13 -12.25 -18.64 6.75
CA THR A 13 -11.27 -19.07 5.76
C THR A 13 -11.81 -18.74 4.38
N ALA A 14 -11.38 -17.60 3.84
CA ALA A 14 -11.57 -17.24 2.44
C ALA A 14 -11.24 -18.45 1.53
N PRO A 15 -11.95 -18.63 0.40
CA PRO A 15 -11.72 -19.77 -0.49
C PRO A 15 -10.25 -19.82 -0.90
N GLU A 16 -9.60 -20.93 -0.59
CA GLU A 16 -8.16 -21.12 -0.79
C GLU A 16 -7.82 -20.97 -2.27
N TYR A 17 -6.96 -20.01 -2.59
CA TYR A 17 -6.46 -19.84 -3.96
C TYR A 17 -5.32 -20.83 -4.20
N ARG A 18 -5.28 -21.49 -5.37
CA ARG A 18 -4.20 -22.41 -5.71
C ARG A 18 -3.14 -21.70 -6.57
N PRO A 19 -1.87 -21.68 -6.14
CA PRO A 19 -0.77 -21.13 -6.93
C PRO A 19 -0.75 -21.73 -8.35
N GLY A 20 -0.59 -20.87 -9.35
CA GLY A 20 -0.54 -21.28 -10.77
C GLY A 20 -1.89 -21.63 -11.42
N SER A 21 -2.99 -21.73 -10.67
CA SER A 21 -4.33 -21.90 -11.26
C SER A 21 -4.82 -20.58 -11.87
N GLU A 22 -5.08 -20.59 -13.18
CA GLU A 22 -5.56 -19.41 -13.91
C GLU A 22 -6.95 -18.97 -13.43
N ALA A 23 -7.87 -19.91 -13.21
CA ALA A 23 -9.21 -19.62 -12.69
C ALA A 23 -9.18 -18.99 -11.28
N ASP A 24 -8.24 -19.41 -10.43
CA ASP A 24 -8.07 -18.83 -9.09
C ASP A 24 -7.45 -17.42 -9.18
N PHE A 25 -6.51 -17.20 -10.11
CA PHE A 25 -5.98 -15.86 -10.36
C PHE A 25 -7.06 -14.91 -10.91
N GLU A 26 -7.89 -15.38 -11.83
CA GLU A 26 -8.99 -14.60 -12.40
C GLU A 26 -10.02 -14.20 -11.33
N ARG A 27 -10.31 -15.10 -10.38
CA ARG A 27 -11.13 -14.81 -9.20
C ARG A 27 -10.45 -13.78 -8.29
N LEU A 28 -9.14 -13.92 -8.04
CA LEU A 28 -8.37 -12.93 -7.28
C LEU A 28 -8.43 -11.56 -7.95
N TYR A 29 -8.22 -11.49 -9.27
CA TYR A 29 -8.29 -10.27 -10.07
C TYR A 29 -9.63 -9.57 -9.90
N ARG A 30 -10.74 -10.28 -10.17
CA ARG A 30 -12.10 -9.71 -10.05
C ARG A 30 -12.40 -9.16 -8.67
N ASN A 31 -11.97 -9.88 -7.63
CA ASN A 31 -12.26 -9.52 -6.24
C ASN A 31 -11.40 -8.36 -5.74
N SER A 32 -10.17 -8.21 -6.24
CA SER A 32 -9.18 -7.27 -5.70
C SER A 32 -8.97 -6.01 -6.55
N TYR A 33 -9.31 -6.03 -7.84
CA TYR A 33 -8.99 -4.94 -8.77
C TYR A 33 -9.39 -3.55 -8.26
N ARG A 34 -10.65 -3.41 -7.82
CA ARG A 34 -11.17 -2.11 -7.33
C ARG A 34 -10.44 -1.62 -6.07
N ARG A 35 -10.05 -2.55 -5.19
CA ARG A 35 -9.33 -2.23 -3.94
C ARG A 35 -7.88 -1.85 -4.23
N ILE A 36 -7.21 -2.58 -5.13
CA ILE A 36 -5.85 -2.25 -5.60
C ILE A 36 -5.84 -0.89 -6.28
N LEU A 37 -6.74 -0.67 -7.25
CA LEU A 37 -6.84 0.61 -7.96
C LEU A 37 -7.16 1.76 -6.99
N GLY A 38 -8.08 1.56 -6.04
CA GLY A 38 -8.40 2.53 -5.00
C GLY A 38 -7.17 2.91 -4.16
N THR A 39 -6.38 1.92 -3.72
CA THR A 39 -5.11 2.16 -3.01
C THR A 39 -4.14 2.95 -3.88
N LEU A 40 -3.98 2.61 -5.17
CA LEU A 40 -3.04 3.29 -6.05
C LEU A 40 -3.47 4.70 -6.44
N ILE A 41 -4.75 4.96 -6.68
CA ILE A 41 -5.30 6.32 -6.89
C ILE A 41 -4.99 7.18 -5.66
N THR A 42 -5.21 6.63 -4.48
CA THR A 42 -4.95 7.28 -3.21
C THR A 42 -3.45 7.60 -3.05
N MET A 43 -2.58 6.67 -3.44
CA MET A 43 -1.11 6.85 -3.37
C MET A 43 -0.54 7.76 -4.46
N LEU A 44 -1.06 7.76 -5.68
CA LEU A 44 -0.49 8.49 -6.82
C LEU A 44 -1.16 9.84 -7.04
N ARG A 45 -2.43 10.00 -6.64
CA ARG A 45 -3.27 11.18 -6.94
C ARG A 45 -3.35 11.50 -8.45
N ASP A 46 -3.09 10.50 -9.26
CA ASP A 46 -3.27 10.49 -10.70
C ASP A 46 -3.97 9.18 -11.04
N ARG A 47 -5.16 9.29 -11.63
CA ARG A 47 -5.96 8.12 -11.97
C ARG A 47 -5.35 7.33 -13.13
N SER A 48 -4.79 8.00 -14.13
CA SER A 48 -4.17 7.34 -15.28
C SER A 48 -2.96 6.53 -14.82
N ALA A 49 -2.07 7.17 -14.06
CA ALA A 49 -0.88 6.49 -13.53
C ALA A 49 -1.26 5.32 -12.59
N ALA A 50 -2.34 5.45 -11.83
CA ALA A 50 -2.85 4.38 -10.98
C ALA A 50 -3.44 3.20 -11.77
N GLU A 51 -4.14 3.46 -12.88
CA GLU A 51 -4.64 2.43 -13.78
C GLU A 51 -3.47 1.67 -14.42
N ASP A 52 -2.45 2.38 -14.92
CA ASP A 52 -1.24 1.77 -15.49
C ASP A 52 -0.49 0.91 -14.46
N CYS A 53 -0.26 1.46 -13.26
CA CYS A 53 0.39 0.72 -12.18
C CYS A 53 -0.43 -0.48 -11.71
N THR A 54 -1.76 -0.40 -11.76
CA THR A 54 -2.64 -1.53 -11.43
C THR A 54 -2.46 -2.65 -12.45
N GLN A 55 -2.45 -2.32 -13.74
CA GLN A 55 -2.22 -3.30 -14.81
C GLN A 55 -0.86 -3.98 -14.67
N ASP A 56 0.23 -3.21 -14.54
CA ASP A 56 1.58 -3.76 -14.35
C ASP A 56 1.68 -4.62 -13.08
N ALA A 57 0.99 -4.23 -12.00
CA ALA A 57 0.93 -5.03 -10.79
C ALA A 57 0.28 -6.40 -11.01
N PHE A 58 -0.86 -6.45 -11.70
CA PHE A 58 -1.53 -7.70 -12.02
C PHE A 58 -0.73 -8.55 -13.01
N GLU A 59 -0.06 -7.94 -13.99
CA GLU A 59 0.81 -8.67 -14.91
C GLU A 59 1.98 -9.34 -14.17
N ARG A 60 2.64 -8.60 -13.27
CA ARG A 60 3.71 -9.14 -12.43
C ARG A 60 3.20 -10.21 -11.46
N ALA A 61 2.03 -10.00 -10.87
CA ALA A 61 1.41 -10.97 -10.00
C ALA A 61 1.08 -12.26 -10.76
N PHE A 62 0.54 -12.18 -11.96
CA PHE A 62 0.26 -13.36 -12.79
C PHE A 62 1.53 -14.15 -13.09
N LYS A 63 2.62 -13.47 -13.46
CA LYS A 63 3.93 -14.10 -13.70
C LYS A 63 4.49 -14.79 -12.45
N ALA A 64 4.27 -14.21 -11.27
CA ALA A 64 4.72 -14.75 -9.98
C ALA A 64 3.70 -15.69 -9.31
N TRP A 65 2.53 -15.90 -9.92
CA TRP A 65 1.42 -16.63 -9.30
C TRP A 65 1.74 -18.08 -8.97
N LYS A 66 2.57 -18.72 -9.81
CA LYS A 66 3.03 -20.10 -9.61
C LYS A 66 3.94 -20.27 -8.39
N THR A 67 4.59 -19.19 -7.95
CA THR A 67 5.57 -19.22 -6.85
C THR A 67 5.03 -18.61 -5.57
N TRP A 68 3.86 -17.98 -5.61
CA TRP A 68 3.17 -17.51 -4.42
C TRP A 68 2.82 -18.69 -3.53
N ARG A 69 2.90 -18.48 -2.21
CA ARG A 69 2.58 -19.49 -1.19
C ARG A 69 1.33 -19.04 -0.42
N PRO A 70 0.42 -19.96 -0.07
CA PRO A 70 -0.81 -19.64 0.65
C PRO A 70 -0.60 -19.42 2.15
N ASP A 71 0.62 -19.05 2.57
CA ASP A 71 0.95 -18.74 3.97
C ASP A 71 0.49 -17.32 4.36
N ALA A 72 0.16 -16.46 3.40
CA ALA A 72 -0.49 -15.16 3.60
C ALA A 72 -1.66 -14.95 2.63
N PRO A 73 -2.61 -14.05 2.94
CA PRO A 73 -3.69 -13.70 2.02
C PRO A 73 -3.13 -13.26 0.66
N ALA A 74 -3.63 -13.86 -0.43
CA ALA A 74 -3.20 -13.56 -1.80
C ALA A 74 -3.34 -12.06 -2.13
N GLU A 75 -4.37 -11.41 -1.58
CA GLU A 75 -4.61 -9.98 -1.75
C GLU A 75 -3.56 -9.11 -1.04
N ALA A 76 -3.04 -9.52 0.12
CA ALA A 76 -1.96 -8.81 0.81
C ALA A 76 -0.65 -8.87 0.01
N TRP A 77 -0.34 -10.04 -0.56
CA TRP A 77 0.78 -10.22 -1.49
C TRP A 77 0.63 -9.37 -2.75
N LEU A 78 -0.57 -9.30 -3.32
CA LEU A 78 -0.87 -8.46 -4.49
C LEU A 78 -0.76 -6.96 -4.18
N HIS A 79 -1.27 -6.50 -3.03
CA HIS A 79 -1.12 -5.11 -2.57
C HIS A 79 0.36 -4.72 -2.48
N ARG A 80 1.23 -5.61 -2.00
CA ARG A 80 2.69 -5.37 -2.00
C ARG A 80 3.24 -5.16 -3.41
N ILE A 81 2.87 -6.01 -4.37
CA ILE A 81 3.34 -5.87 -5.75
C ILE A 81 2.90 -4.52 -6.31
N ALA A 82 1.63 -4.16 -6.13
CA ALA A 82 1.07 -2.88 -6.57
C ALA A 82 1.79 -1.67 -5.95
N ILE A 83 2.01 -1.69 -4.64
CA ILE A 83 2.73 -0.62 -3.93
C ILE A 83 4.17 -0.49 -4.45
N ASN A 84 4.86 -1.61 -4.69
CA ASN A 84 6.22 -1.59 -5.23
C ASN A 84 6.27 -1.04 -6.66
N VAL A 85 5.30 -1.41 -7.51
CA VAL A 85 5.16 -0.87 -8.87
C VAL A 85 4.99 0.65 -8.81
N ALA A 86 4.03 1.14 -8.03
CA ALA A 86 3.76 2.57 -7.92
C ALA A 86 4.95 3.37 -7.40
N ILE A 87 5.66 2.86 -6.38
CA ILE A 87 6.81 3.57 -5.81
C ILE A 87 8.02 3.56 -6.75
N ASN A 88 8.26 2.46 -7.45
CA ASN A 88 9.34 2.38 -8.44
C ASN A 88 9.02 3.23 -9.68
N GLY A 89 7.76 3.25 -10.12
CA GLY A 89 7.26 4.13 -11.17
C GLY A 89 7.49 5.59 -10.82
N GLN A 90 7.05 6.03 -9.64
CA GLN A 90 7.26 7.40 -9.15
C GLN A 90 8.73 7.78 -8.98
N ARG A 91 9.61 6.85 -8.59
CA ARG A 91 11.06 7.10 -8.56
C ARG A 91 11.61 7.30 -9.97
N LYS A 92 11.18 6.50 -10.94
CA LYS A 92 11.59 6.62 -12.33
C LYS A 92 11.07 7.93 -12.94
N GLU A 93 9.80 8.24 -12.76
CA GLU A 93 9.19 9.51 -13.16
C GLU A 93 9.91 10.68 -12.50
N ARG A 94 10.17 10.66 -11.18
CA ARG A 94 10.92 11.73 -10.51
C ARG A 94 12.36 11.83 -11.03
N LEU A 95 13.05 10.74 -11.32
CA LEU A 95 14.39 10.79 -11.91
C LEU A 95 14.35 11.35 -13.33
N GLN A 96 13.32 11.01 -14.11
CA GLN A 96 13.11 11.56 -15.45
C GLN A 96 12.66 13.02 -15.41
N GLU A 97 11.80 13.39 -14.46
CA GLU A 97 11.40 14.76 -14.16
C GLU A 97 12.57 15.56 -13.64
N VAL A 98 13.47 15.04 -12.81
CA VAL A 98 14.70 15.75 -12.39
C VAL A 98 15.63 15.96 -13.59
N GLY A 99 15.67 15.01 -14.54
CA GLY A 99 16.31 15.20 -15.85
C GLY A 99 15.59 16.23 -16.74
N ALA A 100 14.27 16.33 -16.63
CA ALA A 100 13.41 17.22 -17.41
C ALA A 100 13.13 18.59 -16.75
N LEU A 101 13.39 18.76 -15.44
CA LEU A 101 13.18 19.97 -14.62
C LEU A 101 14.22 21.05 -14.93
N LEU A 102 15.21 20.75 -15.77
CA LEU A 102 15.94 21.75 -16.55
C LEU A 102 15.05 22.46 -17.61
N LYS A 103 13.79 22.04 -17.79
CA LYS A 103 12.78 22.64 -18.68
C LYS A 103 11.35 22.53 -18.09
N ARG A 104 11.01 23.49 -17.22
CA ARG A 104 9.64 23.96 -16.88
C ARG A 104 8.74 23.10 -15.97
N VAL A 105 7.92 23.84 -15.21
CA VAL A 105 7.08 23.44 -14.06
C VAL A 105 5.59 23.52 -14.40
N GLY A 106 4.80 22.53 -13.95
CA GLY A 106 3.50 22.74 -13.29
C GLY A 106 2.23 22.15 -13.92
N ARG A 107 1.43 21.40 -13.12
CA ARG A 107 -0.02 21.65 -12.82
C ARG A 107 -0.60 20.64 -11.77
N PRO A 108 -1.57 21.02 -10.91
CA PRO A 108 -2.32 20.10 -10.03
C PRO A 108 -3.79 19.85 -10.48
N THR A 109 -4.38 18.73 -10.03
CA THR A 109 -5.73 18.22 -10.43
C THR A 109 -6.76 18.24 -9.28
N ALA A 110 -8.04 18.34 -9.70
CA ALA A 110 -9.35 18.63 -9.07
C ALA A 110 -9.79 17.92 -7.75
N PRO A 111 -10.87 18.40 -7.08
CA PRO A 111 -11.09 18.21 -5.64
C PRO A 111 -12.08 17.08 -5.30
N ALA A 112 -11.92 16.54 -4.08
CA ALA A 112 -12.98 15.88 -3.33
C ALA A 112 -13.00 16.44 -1.89
N ASP A 113 -14.09 16.16 -1.16
CA ASP A 113 -14.45 16.63 0.20
C ASP A 113 -13.29 17.17 1.07
N PRO A 114 -13.20 18.50 1.32
CA PRO A 114 -11.98 19.16 1.77
C PRO A 114 -11.41 18.66 3.10
N ALA A 115 -12.26 18.27 4.06
CA ALA A 115 -11.80 17.95 5.42
C ALA A 115 -11.27 16.51 5.53
N VAL A 116 -12.03 15.54 5.01
CA VAL A 116 -11.63 14.12 4.96
C VAL A 116 -10.53 13.91 3.91
N LEU A 117 -10.54 14.66 2.80
CA LEU A 117 -9.41 14.65 1.88
C LEU A 117 -8.19 15.35 2.43
N ALA A 118 -8.27 16.42 3.21
CA ALA A 118 -7.08 17.06 3.76
C ALA A 118 -6.32 16.11 4.69
N GLU A 119 -7.02 15.47 5.63
CA GLU A 119 -6.39 14.56 6.60
C GLU A 119 -5.83 13.28 5.94
N ARG A 120 -6.58 12.70 4.97
CA ARG A 120 -6.09 11.58 4.16
C ARG A 120 -4.96 12.02 3.21
N SER A 121 -5.05 13.22 2.62
CA SER A 121 -4.03 13.78 1.72
C SER A 121 -2.72 14.00 2.46
N ASP A 122 -2.73 14.53 3.67
CA ASP A 122 -1.50 14.80 4.43
C ASP A 122 -0.81 13.50 4.83
N LEU A 123 -1.57 12.49 5.27
CA LEU A 123 -1.02 11.16 5.53
C LEU A 123 -0.44 10.53 4.26
N LEU A 124 -1.12 10.65 3.11
CA LEU A 124 -0.65 10.07 1.85
C LEU A 124 0.56 10.81 1.27
N VAL A 125 0.60 12.14 1.39
CA VAL A 125 1.76 12.96 1.06
C VAL A 125 2.93 12.60 1.96
N ALA A 126 2.70 12.39 3.25
CA ALA A 126 3.72 11.95 4.19
C ALA A 126 4.19 10.51 3.89
N LEU A 127 3.28 9.61 3.49
CA LEU A 127 3.62 8.24 3.08
C LEU A 127 4.54 8.20 1.86
N ARG A 128 4.39 9.13 0.89
CA ARG A 128 5.30 9.26 -0.25
C ARG A 128 6.72 9.65 0.12
N LYS A 129 6.91 10.27 1.30
CA LYS A 129 8.23 10.64 1.81
C LYS A 129 8.91 9.48 2.56
N LEU A 130 8.21 8.37 2.79
CA LEU A 130 8.77 7.20 3.43
C LEU A 130 9.52 6.30 2.44
N PRO A 131 10.57 5.58 2.91
CA PRO A 131 11.11 4.44 2.19
C PRO A 131 10.03 3.45 1.74
N PRO A 132 10.13 2.82 0.54
CA PRO A 132 9.05 2.03 -0.03
C PRO A 132 8.52 0.92 0.88
N LYS A 133 9.46 0.21 1.53
CA LYS A 133 9.16 -0.90 2.43
C LYS A 133 8.47 -0.45 3.74
N GLN A 134 8.67 0.81 4.15
CA GLN A 134 8.03 1.41 5.32
C GLN A 134 6.61 1.88 4.98
N ALA A 135 6.45 2.57 3.84
CA ALA A 135 5.14 2.96 3.31
C ALA A 135 4.23 1.73 3.11
N ALA A 136 4.75 0.68 2.49
CA ALA A 136 4.02 -0.58 2.29
C ALA A 136 3.52 -1.19 3.61
N ALA A 137 4.36 -1.23 4.64
CA ALA A 137 3.97 -1.75 5.94
C ALA A 137 2.83 -0.94 6.58
N ILE A 138 2.89 0.39 6.51
CA ILE A 138 1.83 1.26 7.05
C ILE A 138 0.51 1.07 6.28
N VAL A 139 0.56 1.04 4.95
CA VAL A 139 -0.65 0.86 4.13
C VAL A 139 -1.29 -0.50 4.40
N LEU A 140 -0.51 -1.59 4.37
CA LEU A 140 -1.02 -2.93 4.65
C LEU A 140 -1.63 -3.03 6.06
N ARG A 141 -1.00 -2.41 7.07
CA ARG A 141 -1.50 -2.46 8.45
C ARG A 141 -2.74 -1.59 8.66
N HIS A 142 -2.71 -0.35 8.21
CA HIS A 142 -3.70 0.66 8.61
C HIS A 142 -4.83 0.86 7.61
N PHE A 143 -4.61 0.59 6.32
CA PHE A 143 -5.65 0.72 5.29
C PHE A 143 -6.32 -0.60 4.97
N HIS A 144 -5.61 -1.72 5.14
CA HIS A 144 -6.12 -3.06 4.85
C HIS A 144 -6.30 -3.94 6.10
N GLY A 145 -5.83 -3.49 7.27
CA GLY A 145 -6.07 -4.19 8.53
C GLY A 145 -5.23 -5.45 8.77
N TYR A 146 -4.23 -5.73 7.93
CA TYR A 146 -3.42 -6.94 8.06
C TYR A 146 -2.58 -6.96 9.34
N SER A 147 -2.49 -8.12 9.97
CA SER A 147 -1.64 -8.37 11.13
C SER A 147 -0.15 -8.28 10.78
N ASN A 148 0.72 -8.11 11.78
CA ASN A 148 2.16 -8.06 11.54
C ASN A 148 2.67 -9.39 10.93
N ARG A 149 2.09 -10.51 11.35
CA ARG A 149 2.38 -11.85 10.82
C ARG A 149 1.99 -11.97 9.34
N GLU A 150 0.78 -11.58 8.96
CA GLU A 150 0.35 -11.62 7.54
C GLU A 150 1.21 -10.70 6.66
N ILE A 151 1.56 -9.52 7.18
CA ILE A 151 2.48 -8.60 6.51
C ILE A 151 3.87 -9.22 6.39
N ALA A 152 4.38 -9.88 7.43
CA ALA A 152 5.71 -10.49 7.46
C ALA A 152 5.84 -11.55 6.37
N ILE A 153 4.84 -12.42 6.28
CA ILE A 153 4.77 -13.47 5.28
C ILE A 153 4.62 -12.86 3.88
N SER A 154 3.69 -11.92 3.69
CA SER A 154 3.48 -11.24 2.41
C SER A 154 4.74 -10.51 1.90
N LEU A 155 5.53 -9.94 2.82
CA LEU A 155 6.75 -9.20 2.52
C LEU A 155 8.01 -10.08 2.52
N GLU A 156 7.90 -11.37 2.82
CA GLU A 156 9.02 -12.31 2.97
C GLU A 156 10.11 -11.78 3.93
N VAL A 157 9.70 -11.28 5.10
CA VAL A 157 10.62 -10.79 6.14
C VAL A 157 10.18 -11.24 7.52
N PRO A 158 11.10 -11.28 8.51
CA PRO A 158 10.71 -11.56 9.89
C PRO A 158 9.65 -10.58 10.41
N GLU A 159 8.74 -11.05 11.26
CA GLU A 159 7.72 -10.20 11.89
C GLU A 159 8.33 -9.03 12.68
N ARG A 160 9.47 -9.27 13.32
CA ARG A 160 10.28 -8.22 13.97
C ARG A 160 10.69 -7.11 13.00
N THR A 161 10.98 -7.45 11.75
CA THR A 161 11.30 -6.48 10.68
C THR A 161 10.08 -5.67 10.27
N VAL A 162 8.88 -6.27 10.29
CA VAL A 162 7.63 -5.53 10.10
C VAL A 162 7.41 -4.55 11.23
N ALA A 163 7.54 -5.00 12.48
CA ALA A 163 7.39 -4.16 13.66
C ALA A 163 8.37 -2.98 13.64
N SER A 164 9.64 -3.22 13.30
CA SER A 164 10.65 -2.16 13.20
C SER A 164 10.38 -1.19 12.03
N ARG A 165 9.91 -1.68 10.88
CA ARG A 165 9.48 -0.84 9.75
C ARG A 165 8.30 0.05 10.14
N LEU A 166 7.31 -0.50 10.82
CA LEU A 166 6.14 0.25 11.30
C LEU A 166 6.54 1.30 12.33
N ALA A 167 7.44 0.98 13.27
CA ALA A 167 7.95 1.93 14.25
C ALA A 167 8.74 3.07 13.57
N ALA A 168 9.67 2.73 12.67
CA ALA A 168 10.45 3.72 11.92
C ALA A 168 9.57 4.59 11.02
N ALA A 169 8.54 4.01 10.40
CA ALA A 169 7.56 4.73 9.61
C ALA A 169 6.78 5.74 10.47
N ARG A 170 6.27 5.31 11.64
CA ARG A 170 5.54 6.18 12.57
C ARG A 170 6.39 7.35 13.05
N ALA A 171 7.63 7.10 13.47
CA ALA A 171 8.56 8.16 13.89
C ALA A 171 8.77 9.20 12.78
N ARG A 172 9.05 8.75 11.55
CA ARG A 172 9.23 9.65 10.40
C ARG A 172 7.96 10.43 10.05
N LEU A 173 6.79 9.80 10.14
CA LEU A 173 5.51 10.48 9.90
C LEU A 173 5.27 11.56 10.97
N GLN A 174 5.60 11.27 12.23
CA GLN A 174 5.51 12.23 13.32
C GLN A 174 6.44 13.43 13.08
N ASP A 175 7.71 13.20 12.76
CA ASP A 175 8.67 14.28 12.44
C ASP A 175 8.18 15.16 11.27
N LEU A 176 7.63 14.53 10.23
CA LEU A 176 7.10 15.23 9.06
C LEU A 176 5.88 16.09 9.41
N MET A 177 4.99 15.57 10.25
CA MET A 177 3.79 16.29 10.69
C MET A 177 4.13 17.44 11.64
N GLU A 178 5.09 17.25 12.55
CA GLU A 178 5.57 18.30 13.45
C GLU A 178 6.30 19.42 12.69
N GLY A 179 7.15 19.07 11.72
CA GLY A 179 7.82 20.05 10.85
C GLY A 179 6.84 20.83 9.95
N THR A 180 5.76 20.20 9.49
CA THR A 180 4.71 20.87 8.70
C THR A 180 3.90 21.84 9.58
N ARG A 181 3.60 21.45 10.83
CA ARG A 181 2.92 22.33 11.81
C ARG A 181 3.77 23.52 12.26
N ALA A 182 5.08 23.37 12.37
CA ALA A 182 5.99 24.46 12.70
C ALA A 182 6.12 25.50 11.58
N GLY A 183 6.14 25.05 10.31
CA GLY A 183 6.19 25.95 9.14
C GLY A 183 4.92 26.79 8.94
N GLN A 184 3.76 26.30 9.39
CA GLN A 184 2.47 27.01 9.29
C GLN A 184 2.29 28.11 10.35
N LYS A 185 3.04 28.07 11.46
CA LYS A 185 2.96 29.06 12.55
C LYS A 185 3.78 30.34 12.31
N ASN A 186 4.64 30.38 11.28
CA ASN A 186 5.53 31.51 10.99
C ASN A 186 4.98 32.51 9.93
N PHE A 187 3.69 32.43 9.59
CA PHE A 187 3.02 33.36 8.68
C PHE A 187 1.82 34.04 9.34
N GLY A 188 2.02 34.60 10.54
CA GLY A 188 1.05 35.42 11.26
C GLY A 188 1.60 36.81 11.50
#